data_AF-A0A1H7IQ28-F1
#
_entry.id   AF-A0A1H7IQ28-F1
#
_cell.length_a   1.000
_cell.length_b   1.000
_cell.length_c   1.000
_cell.angle_alpha   90.00
_cell.angle_beta   90.00
_cell.angle_gamma   90.00
#
_symmetry.space_group_name_H-M   'P 1'
#
loop_
_entity.id
_entity.type
_entity.pdbx_description
1 polymer ?
#
loop_
_entity_poly.entity_id
_entity_poly.type
_entity_poly.pdbx_seq_one_letter_code
_entity_poly.pdbx_strand_id
1 'polypeptide(L)'
;MTFPCTACGACCRQLPAGSPMALEDGTCRHLDIRTHHCSIYSERPLVCRVDEVYERRVAGHASARVFYLLQAQVCASLDARNSALPRLVAEALMSPPSNNAPSMHEQRLQDFMTLEPDELQEGLRHILGVARSLIAETSEERPVIAAPDCGSDSGRH
;
A
#
# COMPACT_ATOMS: atom_id res chain seq x y z
N MET A 1 -6.11 -9.00 11.97
CA MET A 1 -7.11 -9.26 10.89
C MET A 1 -6.34 -9.76 9.70
N THR A 2 -6.92 -10.63 8.87
CA THR A 2 -6.34 -10.99 7.58
C THR A 2 -7.07 -10.26 6.46
N PHE A 3 -6.35 -9.51 5.64
CA PHE A 3 -6.97 -8.81 4.52
C PHE A 3 -7.52 -9.81 3.48
N PRO A 4 -8.81 -9.73 3.09
CA PRO A 4 -9.45 -10.69 2.20
C PRO A 4 -9.08 -10.46 0.72
N CYS A 5 -7.78 -10.52 0.40
CA CYS A 5 -7.29 -10.40 -0.97
C CYS A 5 -7.83 -11.54 -1.85
N THR A 6 -8.38 -11.21 -3.01
CA THR A 6 -8.91 -12.18 -3.98
C THR A 6 -7.84 -12.76 -4.92
N ALA A 7 -6.56 -12.40 -4.71
CA ALA A 7 -5.44 -12.73 -5.61
C ALA A 7 -5.72 -12.40 -7.10
N CYS A 8 -6.54 -11.37 -7.36
CA CYS A 8 -6.99 -11.01 -8.70
C CYS A 8 -5.91 -10.41 -9.61
N GLY A 9 -4.74 -10.04 -9.06
CA GLY A 9 -3.62 -9.46 -9.77
C GLY A 9 -3.81 -7.98 -10.19
N ALA A 10 -4.90 -7.33 -9.80
CA ALA A 10 -5.22 -5.97 -10.25
C ALA A 10 -4.18 -4.92 -9.79
N CYS A 11 -3.75 -4.98 -8.52
CA CYS A 11 -2.66 -4.13 -8.02
C CYS A 11 -1.32 -4.40 -8.70
N CYS A 12 -1.11 -5.61 -9.25
CA CYS A 12 0.07 -5.94 -10.02
C CYS A 12 0.01 -5.43 -11.46
N ARG A 13 -1.15 -5.04 -12.00
CA ARG A 13 -1.26 -4.48 -13.37
C ARG A 13 -1.12 -2.97 -13.41
N GLN A 14 -1.20 -2.33 -12.25
CA GLN A 14 -1.26 -0.87 -12.11
C GLN A 14 -0.32 -0.44 -10.99
N LEU A 15 0.96 -0.80 -11.12
CA LEU A 15 1.98 -0.30 -10.20
C LEU A 15 2.21 1.20 -10.45
N PRO A 16 2.50 1.97 -9.40
CA PRO A 16 2.86 3.37 -9.55
C PRO A 16 4.16 3.52 -10.34
N ALA A 17 4.28 4.63 -11.06
CA ALA A 17 5.49 4.99 -11.80
C ALA A 17 6.71 5.01 -10.86
N GLY A 18 7.84 4.48 -11.35
CA GLY A 18 9.08 4.36 -10.57
C GLY A 18 9.14 3.16 -9.63
N SER A 19 8.11 2.29 -9.61
CA SER A 19 8.22 1.02 -8.90
C SER A 19 9.35 0.16 -9.50
N PRO A 20 10.30 -0.37 -8.70
CA PRO A 20 11.41 -1.18 -9.19
C PRO A 20 10.95 -2.54 -9.76
N MET A 21 9.68 -2.88 -9.57
CA MET A 21 9.06 -4.08 -10.10
C MET A 21 8.17 -3.82 -11.31
N ALA A 22 7.93 -2.55 -11.67
CA ALA A 22 7.12 -2.20 -12.82
C ALA A 22 7.92 -2.36 -14.12
N LEU A 23 7.25 -2.90 -15.13
CA LEU A 23 7.62 -2.79 -16.54
C LEU A 23 7.24 -1.40 -17.05
N GLU A 24 7.57 -1.12 -18.31
CA GLU A 24 7.32 0.20 -18.94
C GLU A 24 5.84 0.60 -18.95
N ASP A 25 4.93 -0.37 -18.97
CA ASP A 25 3.47 -0.17 -18.96
C ASP A 25 2.87 -0.08 -17.54
N GLY A 26 3.69 -0.16 -16.49
CA GLY A 26 3.22 -0.19 -15.10
C GLY A 26 2.81 -1.57 -14.60
N THR A 27 2.92 -2.63 -15.41
CA THR A 27 2.66 -4.00 -14.98
C THR A 27 3.83 -4.53 -14.15
N CYS A 28 3.57 -5.26 -13.07
CA CYS A 28 4.57 -5.95 -12.27
C CYS A 28 5.23 -7.06 -13.07
N ARG A 29 6.56 -7.07 -13.13
CA ARG A 29 7.36 -8.13 -13.80
C ARG A 29 7.13 -9.54 -13.23
N HIS A 30 6.60 -9.64 -12.01
CA HIS A 30 6.31 -10.90 -11.32
C HIS A 30 4.85 -11.36 -11.50
N LEU A 31 4.04 -10.64 -12.28
CA LEU A 31 2.68 -11.06 -12.58
C LEU A 31 2.69 -12.12 -13.70
N ASP A 32 2.19 -13.31 -13.40
CA ASP A 32 1.82 -14.26 -14.45
C ASP A 32 0.47 -13.82 -15.04
N ILE A 33 0.49 -13.34 -16.28
CA ILE A 33 -0.68 -12.80 -16.96
C ILE A 33 -1.72 -13.90 -17.24
N ARG A 34 -1.32 -15.17 -17.37
CA ARG A 34 -2.25 -16.28 -17.64
C ARG A 34 -3.03 -16.68 -16.40
N THR A 35 -2.36 -16.72 -15.25
CA THR A 35 -2.97 -17.16 -13.98
C THR A 35 -3.42 -16.01 -13.09
N HIS A 36 -2.97 -14.78 -13.37
CA HIS A 36 -3.11 -13.58 -12.54
C HIS A 36 -2.40 -13.64 -11.19
N HIS A 37 -1.60 -14.68 -10.95
CA HIS A 37 -0.89 -14.86 -9.70
C HIS A 37 0.51 -14.25 -9.78
N CYS A 38 1.03 -13.90 -8.60
CA CYS A 38 2.43 -13.48 -8.48
C CYS A 38 3.32 -14.73 -8.51
N SER A 39 4.34 -14.74 -9.37
CA SER A 39 5.32 -15.83 -9.47
C SER A 39 6.14 -16.02 -8.20
N ILE A 40 6.24 -14.98 -7.36
CA ILE A 40 6.94 -14.98 -6.07
C ILE A 40 5.97 -14.79 -4.89
N TYR A 41 4.74 -15.35 -4.95
CA TYR A 41 3.67 -15.04 -3.99
C TYR A 41 4.07 -15.20 -2.50
N SER A 42 4.82 -16.25 -2.17
CA SER A 42 5.34 -16.54 -0.83
C SER A 42 6.44 -15.59 -0.38
N GLU A 43 7.17 -14.99 -1.34
CA GLU A 43 8.34 -14.12 -1.14
C GLU A 43 8.04 -12.67 -1.54
N ARG A 44 6.75 -12.32 -1.67
CA ARG A 44 6.33 -10.96 -2.03
C ARG A 44 7.03 -9.92 -1.14
N PRO A 45 7.46 -8.78 -1.69
CA PRO A 45 8.06 -7.73 -0.87
C PRO A 45 7.03 -7.17 0.11
N LEU A 46 7.51 -6.55 1.20
CA LEU A 46 6.66 -6.02 2.28
C LEU A 46 5.51 -5.18 1.75
N VAL A 47 5.75 -4.28 0.78
CA VAL A 47 4.73 -3.40 0.17
C VAL A 47 3.51 -4.16 -0.39
N CYS A 48 3.67 -5.42 -0.77
CA CYS A 48 2.58 -6.26 -1.29
C CYS A 48 1.85 -7.08 -0.20
N ARG A 49 2.27 -6.96 1.07
CA ARG A 49 1.77 -7.74 2.21
C ARG A 49 1.00 -6.82 3.15
N VAL A 50 -0.28 -6.62 2.84
CA VAL A 50 -1.17 -5.64 3.52
C VAL A 50 -1.10 -5.76 5.04
N ASP A 51 -1.23 -6.97 5.59
CA ASP A 51 -1.22 -7.21 7.03
C ASP A 51 0.13 -6.87 7.67
N GLU A 52 1.24 -7.34 7.08
CA GLU A 52 2.59 -7.06 7.58
C GLU A 52 2.96 -5.57 7.49
N VAL A 53 2.49 -4.85 6.45
CA VAL A 53 2.66 -3.39 6.35
C VAL A 53 1.94 -2.71 7.50
N TYR A 54 0.70 -3.12 7.80
CA TYR A 54 -0.04 -2.56 8.91
C TYR A 54 0.74 -2.73 10.21
N GLU A 55 1.07 -3.98 10.55
CA GLU A 55 1.73 -4.33 11.80
C GLU A 55 3.08 -3.63 11.97
N ARG A 56 3.90 -3.59 10.91
CA ARG A 56 5.29 -3.12 11.00
C ARG A 56 5.47 -1.63 10.78
N ARG A 57 4.50 -0.93 10.17
CA ARG A 57 4.67 0.46 9.72
C ARG A 57 3.51 1.37 10.08
N VAL A 58 2.28 0.88 10.11
CA VAL A 58 1.09 1.73 10.23
C VAL A 58 0.43 1.66 11.60
N ALA A 59 0.56 0.55 12.33
CA ALA A 59 -0.14 0.33 13.60
C ALA A 59 0.18 1.37 14.69
N GLY A 60 1.35 2.02 14.62
CA GLY A 60 1.72 3.14 15.51
C GLY A 60 1.16 4.51 15.10
N HIS A 61 0.60 4.64 13.90
CA HIS A 61 0.21 5.91 13.28
C HIS A 61 -1.28 5.98 12.91
N ALA A 62 -1.92 4.84 12.63
CA ALA A 62 -3.33 4.78 12.28
C ALA A 62 -3.97 3.46 12.73
N SER A 63 -5.29 3.49 12.91
CA SER A 63 -6.03 2.29 13.30
C SER A 63 -6.13 1.27 12.16
N ALA A 64 -6.25 0.00 12.54
CA ALA A 64 -6.54 -1.09 11.60
C ALA A 64 -7.77 -0.77 10.74
N ARG A 65 -8.81 -0.19 11.37
CA ARG A 65 -10.05 0.17 10.66
C ARG A 65 -9.79 1.13 9.51
N VAL A 66 -9.07 2.22 9.77
CA VAL A 66 -8.73 3.20 8.73
C VAL A 66 -7.89 2.54 7.63
N PHE A 67 -6.80 1.87 8.00
CA PHE A 67 -5.89 1.28 7.02
C PHE A 67 -6.56 0.23 6.14
N TYR A 68 -7.22 -0.76 6.73
CA TYR A 68 -7.82 -1.86 5.97
C TYR A 68 -9.00 -1.42 5.10
N LEU A 69 -9.80 -0.45 5.55
CA LEU A 69 -10.88 0.11 4.73
C LEU A 69 -10.33 0.88 3.52
N LEU A 70 -9.27 1.66 3.70
CA LEU A 70 -8.60 2.33 2.58
C LEU A 70 -8.02 1.32 1.58
N GLN A 71 -7.36 0.26 2.07
CA GLN A 71 -6.85 -0.82 1.21
C GLN A 71 -7.96 -1.55 0.46
N ALA A 72 -9.11 -1.78 1.11
CA ALA A 72 -10.28 -2.37 0.48
C ALA A 72 -10.88 -1.46 -0.61
N GLN A 73 -10.95 -0.15 -0.35
CA GLN A 73 -11.44 0.83 -1.31
C GLN A 73 -10.56 0.90 -2.55
N VAL A 74 -9.24 0.91 -2.38
CA VAL A 74 -8.28 0.85 -3.49
C VAL A 74 -8.44 -0.47 -4.25
N CYS A 75 -8.54 -1.62 -3.58
CA CYS A 75 -8.76 -2.89 -4.28
C CYS A 75 -10.06 -2.92 -5.09
N ALA A 76 -11.13 -2.31 -4.58
CA ALA A 76 -12.42 -2.20 -5.27
C ALA A 76 -12.35 -1.28 -6.50
N SER A 77 -11.56 -0.19 -6.45
CA SER A 77 -11.39 0.70 -7.60
C SER A 77 -10.55 0.09 -8.72
N LEU A 78 -9.69 -0.88 -8.40
CA LEU A 78 -8.81 -1.52 -9.38
C LEU A 78 -9.48 -2.66 -10.16
N ASP A 79 -10.51 -3.32 -9.60
CA ASP A 79 -11.20 -4.45 -10.24
C ASP A 79 -12.62 -4.64 -9.69
N ALA A 80 -13.61 -4.72 -10.59
CA ALA A 80 -15.02 -4.84 -10.23
C ALA A 80 -15.35 -6.09 -9.38
N ARG A 81 -14.56 -7.16 -9.48
CA ARG A 81 -14.71 -8.38 -8.64
C ARG A 81 -14.52 -8.08 -7.15
N ASN A 82 -13.82 -7.00 -6.84
CA ASN A 82 -13.52 -6.57 -5.48
C ASN A 82 -14.51 -5.55 -4.92
N SER A 83 -15.60 -5.23 -5.64
CA SER A 83 -16.61 -4.24 -5.22
C SER A 83 -17.22 -4.51 -3.84
N ALA A 84 -17.27 -5.77 -3.41
CA ALA A 84 -17.76 -6.15 -2.08
C ALA A 84 -16.72 -6.01 -0.96
N LEU A 85 -15.42 -5.84 -1.26
CA LEU A 85 -14.35 -5.85 -0.26
C LEU A 85 -14.52 -4.77 0.83
N PRO A 86 -14.90 -3.51 0.54
CA PRO A 86 -15.09 -2.51 1.59
C PRO A 86 -16.12 -2.94 2.64
N ARG A 87 -17.24 -3.51 2.20
CA ARG A 87 -18.28 -4.04 3.09
C ARG A 87 -17.77 -5.22 3.91
N LEU A 88 -17.15 -6.21 3.25
CA LEU A 88 -16.62 -7.41 3.93
C LEU A 88 -15.55 -7.08 4.97
N VAL A 89 -14.67 -6.12 4.65
CA VAL A 89 -13.65 -5.64 5.58
C VAL A 89 -14.26 -4.88 6.74
N ALA A 90 -15.27 -4.03 6.49
CA ALA A 90 -16.00 -3.36 7.56
C ALA A 90 -16.66 -4.36 8.52
N GLU A 91 -17.33 -5.39 8.00
CA GLU A 91 -17.98 -6.45 8.79
C GLU A 91 -16.98 -7.25 9.63
N ALA A 92 -15.86 -7.65 9.03
CA ALA A 92 -14.81 -8.40 9.73
C ALA A 92 -14.16 -7.57 10.85
N LEU A 93 -14.06 -6.24 10.68
CA LEU A 93 -13.56 -5.33 11.71
C LEU A 93 -14.57 -5.00 12.80
N MET A 94 -15.87 -5.19 12.55
CA MET A 94 -16.97 -4.94 13.50
C MET A 94 -17.39 -6.19 14.27
N SER A 95 -16.85 -7.36 13.92
CA SER A 95 -17.14 -8.60 14.63
C SER A 95 -16.61 -8.50 16.07
N PRO A 96 -17.45 -8.71 17.11
CA PRO A 96 -17.02 -8.55 18.49
C PRO A 96 -15.89 -9.54 18.80
N PRO A 97 -14.88 -9.13 19.58
CA PRO A 97 -13.88 -10.08 20.07
C PRO A 97 -14.62 -11.17 20.85
N SER A 98 -14.31 -12.43 20.54
CA SER A 98 -14.79 -13.60 21.27
C SER A 98 -14.72 -13.34 22.78
N ASN A 99 -15.90 -13.29 23.42
CA ASN A 99 -16.19 -12.95 24.82
C ASN A 99 -14.97 -12.90 25.77
N ASN A 100 -14.47 -11.68 26.04
CA ASN A 100 -13.94 -11.18 27.33
C ASN A 100 -13.27 -9.79 27.21
N ALA A 101 -13.98 -8.78 26.66
CA ALA A 101 -13.53 -7.38 26.78
C ALA A 101 -14.74 -6.42 26.82
N PRO A 102 -14.76 -5.38 27.68
CA PRO A 102 -15.94 -4.55 27.88
C PRO A 102 -16.24 -3.59 26.70
N SER A 103 -17.49 -3.14 26.68
CA SER A 103 -18.19 -2.31 25.69
C SER A 103 -17.53 -0.93 25.41
N MET A 104 -16.45 -0.93 24.63
CA MET A 104 -15.79 0.28 24.12
C MET A 104 -15.97 0.46 22.60
N HIS A 105 -17.00 -0.16 22.02
CA HIS A 105 -17.16 -0.27 20.56
C HIS A 105 -18.15 0.74 19.97
N GLU A 106 -19.16 1.16 20.74
CA GLU A 106 -20.20 2.08 20.28
C GLU A 106 -19.71 3.54 20.31
N GLN A 107 -18.93 3.89 21.32
CA GLN A 107 -18.29 5.21 21.46
C GLN A 107 -17.24 5.46 20.36
N ARG A 108 -16.43 4.45 20.03
CA ARG A 108 -15.41 4.55 18.96
C ARG A 108 -16.01 4.70 17.55
N LEU A 109 -17.24 4.24 17.32
CA LEU A 109 -17.93 4.40 16.05
C LEU A 109 -18.54 5.80 15.91
N GLN A 110 -19.04 6.37 17.01
CA GLN A 110 -19.49 7.76 17.05
C GLN A 110 -18.31 8.72 16.87
N ASP A 111 -17.18 8.47 17.53
CA ASP A 111 -15.97 9.29 17.41
C ASP A 111 -15.38 9.29 15.99
N PHE A 112 -15.52 8.19 15.23
CA PHE A 112 -15.04 8.10 13.85
C PHE A 112 -15.93 8.84 12.84
N MET A 113 -17.24 8.94 13.12
CA MET A 113 -18.18 9.67 12.26
C MET A 113 -18.18 11.18 12.51
N THR A 114 -17.51 11.65 13.56
CA THR A 114 -17.38 13.07 13.93
C THR A 114 -16.01 13.67 13.64
N LEU A 115 -15.10 12.94 12.97
CA LEU A 115 -13.79 13.46 12.59
C LEU A 115 -13.95 14.62 11.60
N GLU A 116 -13.43 15.80 11.96
CA GLU A 116 -13.42 16.96 11.08
C GLU A 116 -12.48 16.72 9.88
N PRO A 117 -12.74 17.32 8.70
CA PRO A 117 -11.97 17.07 7.47
C PRO A 117 -10.45 17.19 7.63
N ASP A 118 -10.00 18.06 8.55
CA ASP A 118 -8.60 18.34 8.83
C ASP A 118 -7.89 17.18 9.57
N GLU A 119 -8.60 16.40 10.39
CA GLU A 119 -8.04 15.26 11.14
C GLU A 119 -7.86 14.03 10.24
N LEU A 120 -8.80 13.82 9.32
CA LEU A 120 -8.67 12.82 8.26
C LEU A 120 -7.51 13.19 7.31
N GLN A 121 -7.38 14.47 6.96
CA GLN A 121 -6.30 14.97 6.13
C GLN A 121 -4.94 14.89 6.81
N GLU A 122 -4.85 15.19 8.11
CA GLU A 122 -3.62 15.06 8.90
C GLU A 122 -3.23 13.58 9.08
N GLY A 123 -4.21 12.70 9.33
CA GLY A 123 -3.99 11.25 9.35
C GLY A 123 -3.50 10.72 8.01
N LEU A 124 -4.11 11.15 6.89
CA LEU A 124 -3.63 10.83 5.54
C LEU A 124 -2.23 11.42 5.27
N ARG A 125 -1.96 12.66 5.71
CA ARG A 125 -0.66 13.31 5.56
C ARG A 125 0.43 12.56 6.32
N HIS A 126 0.11 12.04 7.50
CA HIS A 126 1.02 11.23 8.30
C HIS A 126 1.26 9.86 7.65
N ILE A 127 0.21 9.18 7.18
CA ILE A 127 0.31 7.89 6.47
C ILE A 127 1.12 8.05 5.16
N LEU A 128 0.84 9.09 4.38
CA LEU A 128 1.56 9.41 3.14
C LEU A 128 2.99 9.92 3.42
N GLY A 129 3.22 10.59 4.55
CA GLY A 129 4.53 11.04 5.02
C GLY A 129 5.42 9.87 5.43
N VAL A 130 4.88 8.92 6.22
CA VAL A 130 5.57 7.66 6.56
C VAL A 130 5.83 6.84 5.29
N ALA A 131 4.89 6.78 4.35
CA ALA A 131 5.11 6.14 3.06
C ALA A 131 6.28 6.79 2.28
N ARG A 132 6.40 8.13 2.30
CA ARG A 132 7.55 8.85 1.70
C ARG A 132 8.86 8.61 2.44
N SER A 133 8.87 8.56 3.77
CA SER A 133 10.07 8.28 4.56
C SER A 133 10.59 6.85 4.36
N LEU A 134 9.69 5.87 4.25
CA LEU A 134 10.06 4.49 3.91
C LEU A 134 10.62 4.35 2.48
N ILE A 135 10.28 5.27 1.58
CA ILE A 135 10.87 5.38 0.24
C ILE A 135 12.22 6.13 0.30
N ALA A 136 12.41 7.06 1.24
CA ALA A 136 13.65 7.82 1.41
C ALA A 136 14.78 7.04 2.13
N GLU A 137 14.43 6.12 3.05
CA GLU A 137 15.39 5.22 3.72
C GLU A 137 16.09 4.23 2.77
N THR A 138 15.70 4.17 1.49
CA THR A 138 16.42 3.41 0.45
C THR A 138 17.40 4.27 -0.37
N SER A 139 17.61 5.54 -0.02
CA SER A 139 18.37 6.52 -0.86
C SER A 139 19.69 7.07 -0.30
N GLU A 140 20.16 6.65 0.88
CA GLU A 140 21.50 7.02 1.39
C GLU A 140 22.29 5.70 1.62
N GLU A 141 23.46 5.40 1.05
CA GLU A 141 24.50 6.15 0.33
C GLU A 141 25.22 5.19 -0.67
N ARG A 142 25.77 5.71 -1.79
CA ARG A 142 27.23 5.71 -2.04
C ARG A 142 27.62 6.55 -3.27
N PRO A 143 28.64 7.42 -3.17
CA PRO A 143 29.08 8.25 -4.29
C PRO A 143 29.93 7.42 -5.25
N VAL A 144 29.59 7.42 -6.55
CA VAL A 144 30.44 6.83 -7.59
C VAL A 144 31.16 7.96 -8.33
N ILE A 145 32.36 8.25 -7.80
CA ILE A 145 33.62 8.62 -8.46
C ILE A 145 33.50 9.10 -9.92
N ALA A 146 33.87 10.36 -10.14
CA ALA A 146 34.00 10.99 -11.45
C ALA A 146 34.97 10.21 -12.36
N ALA A 147 34.53 9.90 -13.58
CA ALA A 147 35.38 9.41 -14.66
C ALA A 147 35.90 10.61 -15.50
N PRO A 148 37.12 10.53 -16.06
CA PRO A 148 37.85 11.70 -16.55
C PRO A 148 37.39 12.16 -17.93
N ASP A 149 37.58 13.44 -18.16
CA ASP A 149 37.43 14.14 -19.44
C ASP A 149 38.05 13.37 -20.61
N CYS A 150 37.27 13.19 -21.67
CA CYS A 150 37.79 13.00 -23.02
C CYS A 150 37.14 14.04 -23.93
N GLY A 151 37.91 15.08 -24.23
CA GLY A 151 37.57 16.10 -25.20
C GLY A 151 37.80 15.68 -26.65
N SER A 152 37.50 16.64 -27.53
CA SER A 152 37.72 16.68 -28.99
C SER A 152 36.74 15.80 -29.79
N ASP A 153 36.18 16.19 -30.94
CA ASP A 153 36.55 17.26 -31.85
C ASP A 153 35.37 17.54 -32.81
N SER A 154 35.43 18.77 -33.34
CA SER A 154 34.71 19.47 -34.40
C SER A 154 34.00 18.72 -35.54
N GLY A 155 32.97 19.38 -36.08
CA GLY A 155 32.43 19.06 -37.40
C GLY A 155 31.12 19.77 -37.77
N ARG A 156 31.15 21.09 -37.97
CA ARG A 156 30.14 21.80 -38.80
C ARG A 156 30.08 21.14 -40.17
N HIS A 157 28.90 21.04 -40.79
CA HIS A 157 28.51 21.65 -42.07
C HIS A 157 26.99 21.53 -42.21
#